data_AF-A0AA47IPD0-F1
#
_entry.id   AF-A0AA47IPD0-F1
#
_cell.length_a   1.000
_cell.length_b   1.000
_cell.length_c   1.000
_cell.angle_alpha   90.00
_cell.angle_beta   90.00
_cell.angle_gamma   90.00
#
_symmetry.space_group_name_H-M   'P 1'
#
loop_
_entity.id
_entity.type
_entity.pdbx_description
1 polymer ?
#
loop_
_entity_poly.entity_id
_entity_poly.type
_entity_poly.pdbx_seq_one_letter_code
_entity_poly.pdbx_strand_id
1 'polypeptide(L)'
;MTTSEVTRPRPTAPPVYRDGPSKMSEVDARSWSIDDVLDSVFFAIAAVATLWLAWLLIGSGWHLDPVLVVNSLLFWAVLAYLALPRLHQVLTWLYVPDYFIGRTRTPDGLLGDPVNLAVKGDEEDIHEAMVAAGWVRADPITLRTSWRIIVSSLLRRSYPAAPVSNLMLFGRKQSFAYQKEVEGNPSQRHHIRFWYCPPGWSLPGGGRVDWLAAATYDRAVGLSVLTLQVTHKIDADIDIERDYVVDDVRWANEAAELEIWPDFFTSYHDKNGGGDRVVTDGALHVLDLNEVVPGSDSGLSLRLAHLADLEARRRRPSQLVIALVLIGLLMVVELIRAVRVDLTDLLETAPVPGMDQGAMAAVIGLIAAVSAVLTLITAALGVAAWHGHPRGRIALMATLVLSIVTDMAQVSSLGVRQATLGLVVTSALQVLALLALSARQVHEWEHARKEERRSVRASTRTAEQAEPYDDSAAVRVDS
;
A
#
# COMPACT_ATOMS: atom_id res chain seq x y z
N MET A 1 -16.02 26.48 -34.33
CA MET A 1 -16.48 25.35 -35.16
C MET A 1 -17.43 24.54 -34.31
N THR A 2 -18.71 24.48 -34.67
CA THR A 2 -19.71 23.63 -33.99
C THR A 2 -19.33 22.17 -34.20
N THR A 3 -18.92 21.48 -33.13
CA THR A 3 -18.76 20.02 -33.13
C THR A 3 -20.05 19.41 -33.67
N SER A 4 -19.95 18.69 -34.79
CA SER A 4 -21.07 17.96 -35.36
C SER A 4 -21.64 17.04 -34.28
N GLU A 5 -22.85 17.34 -33.78
CA GLU A 5 -23.55 16.45 -32.86
C GLU A 5 -23.61 15.06 -33.51
N VAL A 6 -22.92 14.10 -32.89
CA VAL A 6 -22.99 12.70 -33.29
C VAL A 6 -24.37 12.19 -32.90
N THR A 7 -25.36 12.47 -33.73
CA THR A 7 -26.73 12.01 -33.51
C THR A 7 -26.87 10.60 -34.02
N ARG A 8 -27.38 9.71 -33.16
CA ARG A 8 -27.79 8.37 -33.60
C ARG A 8 -29.09 8.52 -34.40
N PRO A 9 -29.18 8.01 -35.65
CA PRO A 9 -30.39 8.13 -36.44
C PRO A 9 -31.56 7.43 -35.74
N ARG A 10 -32.76 7.98 -35.91
CA ARG A 10 -33.99 7.43 -35.32
C ARG A 10 -34.18 5.98 -35.82
N PRO A 11 -34.38 5.01 -34.91
CA PRO A 11 -34.63 3.62 -35.31
C PRO A 11 -35.89 3.54 -36.18
N THR A 12 -35.81 2.82 -37.30
CA THR A 12 -36.94 2.55 -38.21
C THR A 12 -37.71 1.27 -37.85
N ALA A 13 -37.24 0.53 -36.84
CA ALA A 13 -37.88 -0.66 -36.29
C ALA A 13 -37.74 -0.67 -34.76
N PRO A 14 -38.63 -1.37 -34.03
CA PRO A 14 -38.47 -1.58 -32.59
C PRO A 14 -37.06 -2.12 -32.29
N PRO A 15 -36.36 -1.59 -31.28
CA PRO A 15 -35.05 -2.09 -30.92
C PRO A 15 -35.18 -3.54 -30.47
N VAL A 16 -34.63 -4.46 -31.25
CA VAL A 16 -34.43 -5.84 -30.81
C VAL A 16 -33.16 -5.84 -29.99
N TYR A 17 -33.26 -6.29 -28.74
CA TYR A 17 -32.07 -6.58 -27.93
C TYR A 17 -31.29 -7.66 -28.68
N ARG A 18 -30.21 -7.25 -29.33
CA ARG A 18 -29.22 -8.17 -29.85
C ARG A 18 -28.32 -8.44 -28.66
N ASP A 19 -28.29 -9.68 -28.20
CA ASP A 19 -27.12 -10.16 -27.49
C ASP A 19 -25.93 -9.83 -28.38
N GLY A 20 -25.17 -8.79 -28.03
CA GLY A 20 -23.90 -8.52 -28.68
C GLY A 20 -23.07 -9.80 -28.61
N PRO A 21 -22.12 -10.05 -29.54
CA PRO A 21 -21.21 -11.21 -29.42
C PRO A 21 -20.66 -11.15 -28.02
N SER A 22 -21.11 -12.08 -27.15
CA SER A 22 -21.17 -11.93 -25.70
C SER A 22 -20.31 -10.77 -25.25
N LYS A 23 -20.85 -9.55 -25.14
CA LYS A 23 -20.03 -8.39 -24.70
C LYS A 23 -19.74 -8.45 -23.19
N MET A 24 -20.01 -9.62 -22.62
CA MET A 24 -19.44 -10.19 -21.41
C MET A 24 -18.79 -11.57 -21.70
N SER A 25 -18.11 -11.78 -22.83
CA SER A 25 -17.03 -12.76 -22.86
C SER A 25 -15.92 -12.11 -22.07
N GLU A 26 -15.80 -12.47 -20.81
CA GLU A 26 -14.52 -12.44 -20.10
C GLU A 26 -13.70 -11.14 -20.30
N VAL A 27 -14.31 -9.96 -20.13
CA VAL A 27 -13.50 -8.89 -19.53
C VAL A 27 -13.40 -9.27 -18.06
N ASP A 28 -12.50 -10.21 -17.78
CA ASP A 28 -12.07 -10.69 -16.47
C ASP A 28 -12.99 -10.24 -15.34
N ALA A 29 -14.19 -10.84 -15.27
CA ALA A 29 -15.12 -10.61 -14.19
C ALA A 29 -14.47 -11.22 -12.94
N ARG A 30 -13.53 -10.48 -12.31
CA ARG A 30 -12.59 -10.90 -11.25
C ARG A 30 -12.63 -12.42 -11.10
N SER A 31 -11.93 -13.17 -11.93
CA SER A 31 -11.86 -14.62 -11.73
C SER A 31 -11.00 -14.85 -10.49
N TRP A 32 -11.64 -14.83 -9.32
CA TRP A 32 -10.97 -15.02 -8.05
C TRP A 32 -10.24 -16.35 -8.10
N SER A 33 -8.92 -16.29 -8.08
CA SER A 33 -8.14 -17.47 -7.86
C SER A 33 -8.32 -17.89 -6.40
N ILE A 34 -8.12 -19.18 -6.12
CA ILE A 34 -8.15 -19.70 -4.74
C ILE A 34 -7.17 -18.93 -3.85
N ASP A 35 -6.04 -18.50 -4.42
CA ASP A 35 -5.02 -17.71 -3.71
C ASP A 35 -5.58 -16.32 -3.29
N ASP A 36 -6.37 -15.66 -4.16
CA ASP A 36 -6.99 -14.35 -3.86
C ASP A 36 -8.02 -14.46 -2.72
N VAL A 37 -8.78 -15.55 -2.70
CA VAL A 37 -9.74 -15.83 -1.63
C VAL A 37 -9.01 -16.08 -0.31
N LEU A 38 -7.99 -16.93 -0.33
CA LEU A 38 -7.18 -17.22 0.86
C LEU A 38 -6.53 -15.95 1.41
N ASP A 39 -5.96 -15.11 0.55
CA ASP A 39 -5.35 -13.85 0.97
C ASP A 39 -6.38 -12.90 1.57
N SER A 40 -7.58 -12.82 1.00
CA SER A 40 -8.69 -12.04 1.57
C SER A 40 -9.11 -12.54 2.96
N VAL A 41 -9.07 -13.86 3.18
CA VAL A 41 -9.33 -14.47 4.50
C VAL A 41 -8.23 -14.09 5.50
N PHE A 42 -6.95 -14.27 5.16
CA PHE A 42 -5.84 -13.87 6.04
C PHE A 42 -5.84 -12.37 6.32
N PHE A 43 -6.23 -11.57 5.33
CA PHE A 43 -6.39 -10.13 5.45
C PHE A 43 -7.42 -9.78 6.52
N ALA A 44 -8.59 -10.42 6.50
CA ALA A 44 -9.64 -10.25 7.49
C ALA A 44 -9.22 -10.75 8.88
N ILE A 45 -8.55 -11.90 8.96
CA ILE A 45 -8.02 -12.45 10.22
C ILE A 45 -7.01 -11.48 10.84
N ALA A 46 -6.11 -10.89 10.04
CA ALA A 46 -5.15 -9.89 10.51
C ALA A 46 -5.85 -8.64 11.10
N ALA A 47 -6.97 -8.21 10.50
CA ALA A 47 -7.77 -7.11 11.03
C ALA A 47 -8.33 -7.44 12.42
N VAL A 48 -8.94 -8.62 12.58
CA VAL A 48 -9.46 -9.12 13.87
C VAL A 48 -8.35 -9.27 14.91
N ALA A 49 -7.21 -9.83 14.51
CA ALA A 49 -6.05 -10.01 15.38
C ALA A 49 -5.48 -8.67 15.86
N THR A 50 -5.50 -7.63 15.03
CA THR A 50 -5.06 -6.28 15.40
C THR A 50 -6.02 -5.61 16.39
N LEU A 51 -7.34 -5.81 16.22
CA LEU A 51 -8.34 -5.34 17.19
C LEU A 51 -8.18 -6.07 18.54
N TRP A 52 -7.93 -7.37 18.51
CA TRP A 52 -7.64 -8.14 19.72
C TRP A 52 -6.35 -7.69 20.41
N LEU A 53 -5.28 -7.40 19.65
CA LEU A 53 -4.04 -6.86 20.21
C LEU A 53 -4.28 -5.50 20.90
N ALA A 54 -5.07 -4.62 20.27
CA ALA A 54 -5.44 -3.36 20.89
C ALA A 54 -6.18 -3.59 22.22
N TRP A 55 -7.14 -4.52 22.24
CA TRP A 55 -7.85 -4.91 23.48
C TRP A 55 -6.90 -5.50 24.55
N LEU A 56 -5.92 -6.31 24.15
CA LEU A 56 -4.90 -6.87 25.05
C LEU A 56 -4.02 -5.77 25.67
N LEU A 57 -3.58 -4.79 24.88
CA LEU A 57 -2.74 -3.68 25.35
C LEU A 57 -3.46 -2.80 26.36
N ILE A 58 -4.72 -2.45 26.11
CA ILE A 58 -5.49 -1.63 27.06
C ILE A 58 -5.90 -2.45 28.29
N GLY A 59 -6.23 -3.73 28.13
CA GLY A 59 -6.67 -4.60 29.23
C GLY A 59 -5.54 -5.02 30.18
N SER A 60 -4.30 -5.15 29.69
CA SER A 60 -3.13 -5.47 30.50
C SER A 60 -2.60 -4.29 31.33
N GLY A 61 -2.99 -3.05 31.00
CA GLY A 61 -2.48 -1.83 31.62
C GLY A 61 -3.15 -1.35 32.91
N TRP A 62 -4.15 -2.06 33.48
CA TRP A 62 -5.00 -1.52 34.56
C TRP A 62 -4.38 -1.46 35.98
N HIS A 63 -3.06 -1.36 36.08
CA HIS A 63 -2.34 -1.07 37.32
C HIS A 63 -1.94 0.41 37.31
N LEU A 64 -2.12 1.14 38.41
CA LEU A 64 -1.86 2.59 38.55
C LEU A 64 -0.35 2.94 38.54
N ASP A 65 0.40 2.39 37.59
CA ASP A 65 1.85 2.54 37.43
C ASP A 65 2.18 3.28 36.12
N PRO A 66 3.41 3.82 35.96
CA PRO A 66 3.88 4.43 34.70
C PRO A 66 3.68 3.55 33.45
N VAL A 67 3.58 2.23 33.65
CA VAL A 67 3.26 1.23 32.62
C VAL A 67 1.92 1.51 31.93
N LEU A 68 0.91 2.04 32.62
CA LEU A 68 -0.39 2.37 32.03
C LEU A 68 -0.27 3.46 30.96
N VAL A 69 0.58 4.47 31.18
CA VAL A 69 0.80 5.54 30.19
C VAL A 69 1.45 4.96 28.93
N VAL A 70 2.47 4.12 29.10
CA VAL A 70 3.14 3.45 27.98
C VAL A 70 2.16 2.56 27.23
N ASN A 71 1.36 1.75 27.93
CA ASN A 71 0.37 0.87 27.31
C ASN A 71 -0.74 1.66 26.61
N SER A 72 -1.14 2.81 27.14
CA SER A 72 -2.14 3.68 26.50
C SER A 72 -1.62 4.30 25.19
N LEU A 73 -0.35 4.72 25.18
CA LEU A 73 0.31 5.22 23.96
C LEU A 73 0.49 4.11 22.93
N LEU A 74 0.91 2.92 23.35
CA LEU A 74 1.02 1.75 22.47
C LEU A 74 -0.35 1.33 21.94
N PHE A 75 -1.39 1.31 22.78
CA PHE A 75 -2.76 1.05 22.39
C PHE A 75 -3.23 2.04 21.33
N TRP A 76 -3.05 3.34 21.57
CA TRP A 76 -3.40 4.37 20.59
C TRP A 76 -2.63 4.17 19.28
N ALA A 77 -1.33 3.88 19.33
CA ALA A 77 -0.52 3.65 18.15
C ALA A 77 -1.02 2.43 17.34
N VAL A 78 -1.30 1.31 18.00
CA VAL A 78 -1.85 0.11 17.35
C VAL A 78 -3.24 0.38 16.79
N LEU A 79 -4.10 1.08 17.53
CA LEU A 79 -5.45 1.40 17.08
C LEU A 79 -5.43 2.33 15.85
N ALA A 80 -4.69 3.43 15.93
CA ALA A 80 -4.70 4.50 14.93
C ALA A 80 -3.88 4.17 13.67
N TYR A 81 -2.74 3.48 13.81
CA TYR A 81 -1.84 3.21 12.68
C TYR A 81 -1.94 1.80 12.12
N LEU A 82 -2.63 0.88 12.79
CA LEU A 82 -2.78 -0.51 12.34
C LEU A 82 -4.24 -0.93 12.26
N ALA A 83 -4.99 -0.91 13.37
CA ALA A 83 -6.32 -1.50 13.43
C ALA A 83 -7.34 -0.74 12.56
N LEU A 84 -7.46 0.57 12.75
CA LEU A 84 -8.39 1.40 11.97
C LEU A 84 -8.03 1.45 10.48
N PRO A 85 -6.77 1.66 10.07
CA PRO A 85 -6.37 1.56 8.67
C PRO A 85 -6.73 0.20 8.06
N ARG A 86 -6.48 -0.89 8.79
CA ARG A 86 -6.78 -2.23 8.30
C ARG A 86 -8.27 -2.47 8.13
N LEU A 87 -9.08 -2.00 9.08
CA LEU A 87 -10.53 -2.06 8.97
C LEU A 87 -11.03 -1.26 7.76
N HIS A 88 -10.52 -0.04 7.55
CA HIS A 88 -10.85 0.75 6.37
C HIS A 88 -10.45 0.07 5.07
N GLN A 89 -9.31 -0.61 5.02
CA GLN A 89 -8.93 -1.38 3.83
C GLN A 89 -9.92 -2.52 3.53
N VAL A 90 -10.38 -3.28 4.55
CA VAL A 90 -11.41 -4.32 4.35
C VAL A 90 -12.67 -3.70 3.77
N LEU A 91 -13.13 -2.60 4.37
CA LEU A 91 -14.35 -1.93 3.96
C LEU A 91 -14.22 -1.38 2.54
N THR A 92 -13.18 -0.60 2.27
CA THR A 92 -12.96 0.02 0.96
C THR A 92 -12.77 -1.01 -0.14
N TRP A 93 -12.11 -2.13 0.14
CA TRP A 93 -12.03 -3.23 -0.81
C TRP A 93 -13.41 -3.82 -1.17
N LEU A 94 -14.35 -3.83 -0.22
CA LEU A 94 -15.71 -4.32 -0.43
C LEU A 94 -16.58 -3.33 -1.22
N TYR A 95 -16.48 -2.02 -0.94
CA TYR A 95 -17.44 -1.03 -1.47
C TYR A 95 -16.85 0.03 -2.41
N VAL A 96 -15.52 0.23 -2.46
CA VAL A 96 -14.86 1.24 -3.32
C VAL A 96 -14.35 0.56 -4.59
N PRO A 97 -15.02 0.77 -5.74
CA PRO A 97 -14.62 0.19 -7.02
C PRO A 97 -13.36 0.85 -7.57
N ASP A 98 -12.57 0.15 -8.38
CA ASP A 98 -11.23 0.60 -8.82
C ASP A 98 -11.19 1.52 -10.06
N TYR A 99 -12.29 2.22 -10.37
CA TYR A 99 -12.31 3.16 -11.51
C TYR A 99 -11.89 4.59 -11.11
N PHE A 100 -11.43 5.35 -12.10
CA PHE A 100 -11.06 6.75 -11.95
C PHE A 100 -12.29 7.64 -11.75
N ILE A 101 -12.31 8.39 -10.66
CA ILE A 101 -13.41 9.30 -10.27
C ILE A 101 -12.93 10.73 -9.97
N GLY A 102 -11.74 11.10 -10.44
CA GLY A 102 -11.15 12.40 -10.07
C GLY A 102 -10.69 12.50 -8.63
N ARG A 103 -10.52 11.35 -7.95
CA ARG A 103 -9.96 11.29 -6.59
C ARG A 103 -8.82 10.30 -6.58
N THR A 104 -7.73 10.70 -5.94
CA THR A 104 -6.68 9.77 -5.53
C THR A 104 -7.18 8.90 -4.37
N ARG A 105 -6.39 7.89 -3.98
CA ARG A 105 -6.66 7.05 -2.81
C ARG A 105 -5.45 6.94 -1.92
N THR A 106 -5.68 6.86 -0.61
CA THR A 106 -4.64 6.40 0.30
C THR A 106 -4.27 4.94 -0.01
N PRO A 107 -3.09 4.45 0.43
CA PRO A 107 -2.77 3.02 0.38
C PRO A 107 -3.82 2.14 1.08
N ASP A 108 -4.59 2.74 1.99
CA ASP A 108 -5.66 2.09 2.74
C ASP A 108 -7.01 2.05 2.00
N GLY A 109 -7.08 2.59 0.78
CA GLY A 109 -8.28 2.62 -0.06
C GLY A 109 -9.24 3.78 0.22
N LEU A 110 -9.00 4.59 1.25
CA LEU A 110 -9.76 5.82 1.52
C LEU A 110 -9.53 6.84 0.40
N LEU A 111 -10.56 7.62 0.06
CA LEU A 111 -10.46 8.69 -0.94
C LEU A 111 -9.49 9.78 -0.45
N GLY A 112 -8.38 9.96 -1.16
CA GLY A 112 -7.38 11.00 -0.92
C GLY A 112 -7.74 12.30 -1.63
N ASP A 113 -6.73 13.06 -2.00
CA ASP A 113 -6.84 14.36 -2.66
C ASP A 113 -7.62 14.31 -4.00
N PRO A 114 -8.41 15.36 -4.31
CA PRO A 114 -8.95 15.59 -5.64
C PRO A 114 -7.86 15.72 -6.69
N VAL A 115 -8.10 15.13 -7.86
CA VAL A 115 -7.33 15.42 -9.07
C VAL A 115 -7.95 16.68 -9.68
N ASN A 116 -7.24 17.80 -9.59
CA ASN A 116 -7.70 19.13 -10.01
C ASN A 116 -6.81 19.76 -11.10
N LEU A 117 -5.71 19.08 -11.47
CA LEU A 117 -4.80 19.50 -12.53
C LEU A 117 -4.45 18.34 -13.46
N ALA A 118 -4.09 18.70 -14.69
CA ALA A 118 -3.45 17.81 -15.64
C ALA A 118 -2.33 18.55 -16.36
N VAL A 119 -1.38 17.80 -16.92
CA VAL A 119 -0.28 18.36 -17.69
C VAL A 119 -0.14 17.64 -19.02
N LYS A 120 0.12 18.42 -20.08
CA LYS A 120 0.66 17.96 -21.36
C LYS A 120 2.14 18.34 -21.41
N GLY A 121 3.02 17.38 -21.66
CA GLY A 121 4.48 17.57 -21.60
C GLY A 121 5.23 16.51 -20.81
N ASP A 122 6.56 16.62 -20.81
CA ASP A 122 7.45 15.60 -20.27
C ASP A 122 7.62 15.71 -18.75
N GLU A 123 8.14 14.65 -18.14
CA GLU A 123 8.63 14.71 -16.77
C GLU A 123 9.69 15.82 -16.59
N GLU A 124 10.56 16.02 -17.60
CA GLU A 124 11.58 17.07 -17.59
C GLU A 124 10.98 18.47 -17.65
N ASP A 125 9.95 18.68 -18.48
CA ASP A 125 9.21 19.94 -18.56
C ASP A 125 8.56 20.30 -17.22
N ILE A 126 7.92 19.32 -16.57
CA ILE A 126 7.33 19.52 -15.24
C ILE A 126 8.42 19.85 -14.22
N HIS A 127 9.56 19.14 -14.27
CA HIS A 127 10.65 19.40 -13.34
C HIS A 127 11.21 20.81 -13.47
N GLU A 128 11.47 21.26 -14.69
CA GLU A 128 11.98 22.61 -14.96
C GLU A 128 10.94 23.66 -14.55
N ALA A 129 9.68 23.50 -14.97
CA ALA A 129 8.62 24.45 -14.68
C ALA A 129 8.42 24.66 -13.18
N MET A 130 8.41 23.58 -12.40
CA MET A 130 8.23 23.63 -10.95
C MET A 130 9.45 24.23 -10.24
N VAL A 131 10.67 23.91 -10.70
CA VAL A 131 11.91 24.48 -10.14
C VAL A 131 11.99 25.98 -10.42
N ALA A 132 11.65 26.41 -11.64
CA ALA A 132 11.59 27.82 -12.02
C ALA A 132 10.58 28.60 -11.15
N ALA A 133 9.44 27.98 -10.81
CA ALA A 133 8.45 28.54 -9.90
C ALA A 133 8.85 28.50 -8.40
N GLY A 134 10.06 28.02 -8.08
CA GLY A 134 10.60 27.98 -6.73
C GLY A 134 10.05 26.85 -5.85
N TRP A 135 9.44 25.83 -6.46
CA TRP A 135 8.97 24.65 -5.74
C TRP A 135 10.10 23.67 -5.44
N VAL A 136 10.03 23.03 -4.29
CA VAL A 136 11.03 22.06 -3.84
C VAL A 136 10.48 20.64 -4.00
N ARG A 137 11.23 19.79 -4.70
CA ARG A 137 10.87 18.37 -4.84
C ARG A 137 10.91 17.68 -3.47
N ALA A 138 9.86 16.93 -3.14
CA ALA A 138 9.77 16.19 -1.91
C ALA A 138 10.73 14.98 -1.93
N ASP A 139 11.46 14.78 -0.83
CA ASP A 139 12.31 13.60 -0.66
C ASP A 139 11.47 12.31 -0.64
N PRO A 140 12.01 11.18 -1.11
CA PRO A 140 11.33 9.89 -0.98
C PRO A 140 11.22 9.50 0.51
N ILE A 141 10.16 8.77 0.85
CA ILE A 141 10.01 8.16 2.19
C ILE A 141 11.09 7.07 2.34
N THR A 142 12.06 7.30 3.20
CA THR A 142 13.13 6.39 3.57
C THR A 142 13.34 6.46 5.09
N LEU A 143 14.01 5.48 5.70
CA LEU A 143 14.32 5.55 7.14
C LEU A 143 15.06 6.85 7.51
N ARG A 144 15.96 7.31 6.64
CA ARG A 144 16.73 8.54 6.83
C ARG A 144 15.84 9.78 6.81
N THR A 145 14.94 9.89 5.83
CA THR A 145 14.08 11.06 5.64
C THR A 145 12.93 11.07 6.65
N SER A 146 12.39 9.90 7.03
CA SER A 146 11.44 9.75 8.13
C SER A 146 12.06 10.17 9.47
N TRP A 147 13.29 9.72 9.78
CA TRP A 147 14.00 10.18 10.97
C TRP A 147 14.26 11.69 10.94
N ARG A 148 14.66 12.22 9.79
CA ARG A 148 14.87 13.66 9.60
C ARG A 148 13.59 14.47 9.84
N ILE A 149 12.42 14.01 9.36
CA ILE A 149 11.13 14.62 9.67
C ILE A 149 10.85 14.61 11.17
N ILE A 150 11.06 13.47 11.84
CA ILE A 150 10.79 13.34 13.27
C ILE A 150 11.65 14.35 14.04
N VAL A 151 12.95 14.39 13.76
CA VAL A 151 13.89 15.31 14.39
C VAL A 151 13.54 16.77 14.05
N SER A 152 13.22 17.10 12.80
CA SER A 152 12.88 18.47 12.42
C SER A 152 11.58 18.95 13.08
N SER A 153 10.58 18.06 13.20
CA SER A 153 9.32 18.34 13.89
C SER A 153 9.54 18.58 15.39
N LEU A 154 10.30 17.69 16.06
CA LEU A 154 10.62 17.84 17.49
C LEU A 154 11.43 19.11 17.79
N LEU A 155 12.37 19.47 16.89
CA LEU A 155 13.19 20.67 17.02
C LEU A 155 12.53 21.94 16.44
N ARG A 156 11.29 21.85 15.93
CA ARG A 156 10.56 22.94 15.25
C ARG A 156 11.39 23.63 14.15
N ARG A 157 12.14 22.85 13.38
CA ARG A 157 12.95 23.32 12.25
C ARG A 157 12.21 23.09 10.94
N SER A 158 12.34 24.03 10.00
CA SER A 158 11.87 23.84 8.63
C SER A 158 12.61 22.67 7.96
N TYR A 159 11.87 21.90 7.18
CA TYR A 159 12.37 20.88 6.27
C TYR A 159 11.60 21.05 4.95
N PRO A 160 12.11 21.88 4.01
CA PRO A 160 11.39 22.22 2.78
C PRO A 160 11.10 21.01 1.89
N ALA A 161 12.06 20.08 1.79
CA ALA A 161 11.93 18.85 1.00
C ALA A 161 11.35 17.65 1.81
N ALA A 162 10.59 17.90 2.88
CA ALA A 162 10.06 16.82 3.72
C ALA A 162 9.26 15.80 2.88
N PRO A 163 9.38 14.47 3.08
CA PRO A 163 8.53 13.52 2.35
C PRO A 163 7.03 13.76 2.59
N VAL A 164 6.24 13.64 1.53
CA VAL A 164 4.77 13.58 1.59
C VAL A 164 4.27 12.14 1.67
N SER A 165 3.10 11.95 2.28
CA SER A 165 2.38 10.68 2.28
C SER A 165 2.10 10.19 0.86
N ASN A 166 2.04 8.87 0.71
CA ASN A 166 1.76 8.23 -0.56
C ASN A 166 0.27 8.36 -0.90
N LEU A 167 -0.05 8.74 -2.13
CA LEU A 167 -1.40 8.71 -2.69
C LEU A 167 -1.36 7.94 -4.01
N MET A 168 -2.41 7.18 -4.24
CA MET A 168 -2.55 6.21 -5.31
C MET A 168 -3.51 6.75 -6.37
N LEU A 169 -3.12 6.63 -7.63
CA LEU A 169 -3.98 6.85 -8.79
C LEU A 169 -3.68 5.75 -9.80
N PHE A 170 -4.69 5.17 -10.46
CA PHE A 170 -4.51 4.03 -11.38
C PHE A 170 -3.70 2.86 -10.78
N GLY A 171 -3.89 2.60 -9.49
CA GLY A 171 -3.17 1.55 -8.76
C GLY A 171 -1.67 1.80 -8.59
N ARG A 172 -1.17 3.03 -8.81
CA ARG A 172 0.24 3.38 -8.59
C ARG A 172 0.41 4.57 -7.66
N LYS A 173 1.52 4.58 -6.93
CA LYS A 173 1.97 5.73 -6.14
C LYS A 173 2.28 6.91 -7.08
N GLN A 174 2.15 8.14 -6.57
CA GLN A 174 2.64 9.32 -7.27
C GLN A 174 4.10 9.14 -7.72
N SER A 175 4.41 9.60 -8.93
CA SER A 175 5.76 9.54 -9.51
C SER A 175 6.69 10.49 -8.76
N PHE A 176 6.21 11.71 -8.50
CA PHE A 176 6.92 12.73 -7.73
C PHE A 176 5.93 13.72 -7.12
N ALA A 177 6.43 14.52 -6.18
CA ALA A 177 5.67 15.56 -5.51
C ALA A 177 6.56 16.77 -5.23
N TYR A 178 5.95 17.94 -5.20
CA TYR A 178 6.58 19.23 -4.95
C TYR A 178 5.90 19.94 -3.80
N GLN A 179 6.65 20.79 -3.11
CA GLN A 179 6.16 21.59 -1.99
C GLN A 179 6.71 23.01 -2.03
N LYS A 180 5.94 23.95 -1.51
CA LYS A 180 6.36 25.33 -1.27
C LYS A 180 5.88 25.75 0.11
N GLU A 181 6.82 26.05 1.01
CA GLU A 181 6.52 26.44 2.39
C GLU A 181 6.03 27.89 2.45
N VAL A 182 4.98 28.15 3.23
CA VAL A 182 4.44 29.51 3.39
C VAL A 182 5.21 30.25 4.47
N GLU A 183 5.90 31.33 4.10
CA GLU A 183 6.48 32.33 5.01
C GLU A 183 7.30 31.77 6.20
N GLY A 184 7.99 30.63 6.01
CA GLY A 184 8.79 29.98 7.05
C GLY A 184 7.98 29.28 8.15
N ASN A 185 6.69 29.00 7.90
CA ASN A 185 5.84 28.19 8.76
C ASN A 185 5.83 26.73 8.29
N PRO A 186 6.46 25.79 9.02
CA PRO A 186 6.52 24.40 8.60
C PRO A 186 5.17 23.69 8.58
N SER A 187 4.14 24.25 9.24
CA SER A 187 2.80 23.65 9.34
C SER A 187 1.85 24.06 8.21
N GLN A 188 2.25 25.03 7.37
CA GLN A 188 1.47 25.57 6.26
C GLN A 188 2.25 25.45 4.96
N ARG A 189 1.73 24.68 4.02
CA ARG A 189 2.49 24.28 2.83
C ARG A 189 1.58 24.04 1.66
N HIS A 190 2.02 24.53 0.51
CA HIS A 190 1.47 24.16 -0.79
C HIS A 190 2.07 22.83 -1.23
N HIS A 191 1.26 21.96 -1.79
CA HIS A 191 1.68 20.64 -2.25
C HIS A 191 1.04 20.30 -3.59
N ILE A 192 1.84 19.72 -4.48
CA ILE A 192 1.31 19.11 -5.69
C ILE A 192 1.97 17.75 -5.93
N ARG A 193 1.14 16.76 -6.30
CA ARG A 193 1.57 15.39 -6.61
C ARG A 193 1.23 15.11 -8.06
N PHE A 194 2.10 14.36 -8.76
CA PHE A 194 1.95 14.01 -10.17
C PHE A 194 1.91 12.51 -10.38
N TRP A 195 1.02 12.07 -11.27
CA TRP A 195 0.88 10.70 -11.73
C TRP A 195 0.85 10.67 -13.24
N TYR A 196 1.55 9.69 -13.80
CA TYR A 196 1.49 9.43 -15.22
C TYR A 196 0.10 8.90 -15.64
N CYS A 197 -0.47 9.43 -16.72
CA CYS A 197 -1.77 9.03 -17.25
C CYS A 197 -1.62 7.81 -18.18
N PRO A 198 -2.21 6.63 -17.89
CA PRO A 198 -1.92 5.40 -18.63
C PRO A 198 -2.05 5.54 -20.16
N PRO A 199 -1.19 4.87 -20.97
CA PRO A 199 -1.28 4.94 -22.42
C PRO A 199 -2.66 4.57 -22.94
N GLY A 200 -3.19 5.39 -23.85
CA GLY A 200 -4.52 5.16 -24.43
C GLY A 200 -5.68 5.46 -23.49
N TRP A 201 -5.44 5.88 -22.24
CA TRP A 201 -6.49 6.30 -21.33
C TRP A 201 -7.21 7.52 -21.89
N SER A 202 -8.53 7.42 -21.99
CA SER A 202 -9.40 8.51 -22.41
C SER A 202 -10.07 9.07 -21.17
N LEU A 203 -9.86 10.36 -20.94
CA LEU A 203 -10.55 11.07 -19.88
C LEU A 203 -12.02 11.36 -20.26
N PRO A 204 -12.88 11.71 -19.28
CA PRO A 204 -14.20 12.29 -19.55
C PRO A 204 -14.16 13.31 -20.68
N GLY A 205 -15.15 13.25 -21.58
CA GLY A 205 -15.18 14.11 -22.77
C GLY A 205 -14.23 13.72 -23.91
N GLY A 206 -13.43 12.66 -23.77
CA GLY A 206 -12.54 12.16 -24.83
C GLY A 206 -11.13 12.79 -24.81
N GLY A 207 -10.85 13.67 -23.85
CA GLY A 207 -9.57 14.34 -23.72
C GLY A 207 -8.42 13.37 -23.41
N ARG A 208 -7.19 13.78 -23.77
CA ARG A 208 -5.94 13.07 -23.47
C ARG A 208 -4.93 14.04 -22.86
N VAL A 209 -4.23 13.57 -21.86
CA VAL A 209 -3.18 14.28 -21.13
C VAL A 209 -2.08 13.28 -20.77
N ASP A 210 -0.87 13.77 -20.54
CA ASP A 210 0.28 12.93 -20.20
C ASP A 210 0.36 12.68 -18.70
N TRP A 211 -0.02 13.67 -17.90
CA TRP A 211 -0.02 13.59 -16.44
C TRP A 211 -1.31 14.10 -15.82
N LEU A 212 -1.64 13.52 -14.67
CA LEU A 212 -2.66 14.01 -13.76
C LEU A 212 -1.99 14.46 -12.47
N ALA A 213 -2.55 15.50 -11.86
CA ALA A 213 -2.02 16.09 -10.65
C ALA A 213 -3.11 16.46 -9.64
N ALA A 214 -2.71 16.45 -8.38
CA ALA A 214 -3.51 16.85 -7.25
C ALA A 214 -2.74 17.92 -6.47
N ALA A 215 -3.22 19.16 -6.55
CA ALA A 215 -2.73 20.29 -5.78
C ALA A 215 -3.58 20.48 -4.53
N THR A 216 -2.94 20.54 -3.36
CA THR A 216 -3.59 20.69 -2.05
C THR A 216 -2.79 21.60 -1.13
N TYR A 217 -3.50 22.47 -0.40
CA TYR A 217 -2.91 23.35 0.61
C TYR A 217 -3.09 22.76 2.00
N ASP A 218 -1.99 22.48 2.70
CA ASP A 218 -2.02 22.03 4.08
C ASP A 218 -2.06 23.26 5.00
N ARG A 219 -3.16 23.41 5.77
CA ARG A 219 -3.38 24.58 6.64
C ARG A 219 -2.87 24.40 8.07
N ALA A 220 -2.77 23.16 8.55
CA ALA A 220 -2.37 22.81 9.91
C ALA A 220 -2.02 21.33 10.05
N VAL A 221 -1.35 20.94 11.14
CA VAL A 221 -1.22 19.55 11.59
C VAL A 221 -2.29 19.24 12.63
N GLY A 222 -2.97 18.11 12.51
CA GLY A 222 -4.01 17.69 13.45
C GLY A 222 -4.22 16.18 13.47
N LEU A 223 -5.29 15.74 14.16
CA LEU A 223 -5.70 14.35 14.14
C LEU A 223 -6.76 14.11 13.06
N SER A 224 -6.62 13.02 12.32
CA SER A 224 -7.66 12.50 11.43
C SER A 224 -8.84 12.04 12.28
N VAL A 225 -10.05 12.45 11.90
CA VAL A 225 -11.27 12.05 12.63
C VAL A 225 -11.59 10.57 12.37
N LEU A 226 -11.18 10.05 11.21
CA LEU A 226 -11.48 8.69 10.79
C LEU A 226 -10.45 7.68 11.31
N THR A 227 -9.17 8.06 11.36
CA THR A 227 -8.08 7.13 11.70
C THR A 227 -7.39 7.44 13.03
N LEU A 228 -7.67 8.59 13.66
CA LEU A 228 -6.96 9.07 14.86
C LEU A 228 -5.44 9.27 14.66
N GLN A 229 -4.97 9.21 13.41
CA GLN A 229 -3.59 9.44 13.04
C GLN A 229 -3.27 10.93 13.05
N VAL A 230 -2.00 11.25 13.30
CA VAL A 230 -1.48 12.60 13.07
C VAL A 230 -1.37 12.80 11.56
N THR A 231 -2.10 13.77 11.02
CA THR A 231 -2.13 14.12 9.59
C THR A 231 -2.14 15.62 9.41
N HIS A 232 -1.74 16.08 8.23
CA HIS A 232 -2.03 17.42 7.81
C HIS A 232 -3.53 17.58 7.52
N LYS A 233 -4.04 18.77 7.82
CA LYS A 233 -5.38 19.24 7.53
C LYS A 233 -5.31 20.04 6.25
N ILE A 234 -6.05 19.60 5.25
CA ILE A 234 -6.11 20.26 3.95
C ILE A 234 -7.14 21.39 4.04
N ASP A 235 -6.89 22.48 3.32
CA ASP A 235 -7.86 23.55 3.16
C ASP A 235 -9.11 23.06 2.42
N ALA A 236 -10.26 23.64 2.76
CA ALA A 236 -11.50 23.20 2.17
C ALA A 236 -11.64 23.62 0.71
N ASP A 237 -11.07 24.76 0.33
CA ASP A 237 -11.17 25.28 -1.02
C ASP A 237 -9.96 24.83 -1.83
N ILE A 238 -10.12 23.70 -2.52
CA ILE A 238 -9.02 23.11 -3.30
C ILE A 238 -8.79 23.83 -4.63
N ASP A 239 -9.75 24.64 -5.06
CA ASP A 239 -9.67 25.39 -6.32
C ASP A 239 -8.74 26.61 -6.14
N ILE A 240 -8.76 27.24 -4.96
CA ILE A 240 -7.78 28.29 -4.61
C ILE A 240 -6.35 27.77 -4.75
N GLU A 241 -6.08 26.56 -4.27
CA GLU A 241 -4.74 25.97 -4.39
C GLU A 241 -4.42 25.60 -5.85
N ARG A 242 -5.37 25.02 -6.59
CA ARG A 242 -5.21 24.73 -8.02
C ARG A 242 -4.80 26.00 -8.77
N ASP A 243 -5.52 27.08 -8.54
CA ASP A 243 -5.32 28.36 -9.22
C ASP A 243 -3.97 28.97 -8.80
N TYR A 244 -3.60 28.89 -7.52
CA TYR A 244 -2.27 29.29 -7.04
C TYR A 244 -1.14 28.57 -7.78
N VAL A 245 -1.21 27.23 -7.90
CA VAL A 245 -0.16 26.46 -8.61
C VAL A 245 -0.09 26.87 -10.09
N VAL A 246 -1.24 27.00 -10.74
CA VAL A 246 -1.31 27.38 -12.16
C VAL A 246 -0.71 28.76 -12.38
N ASP A 247 -1.09 29.74 -11.58
CA ASP A 247 -0.61 31.12 -11.71
C ASP A 247 0.89 31.22 -11.41
N ASP A 248 1.39 30.51 -10.40
CA ASP A 248 2.80 30.51 -10.00
C ASP A 248 3.69 29.85 -11.08
N VAL A 249 3.24 28.74 -11.67
CA VAL A 249 3.95 28.07 -12.78
C VAL A 249 3.97 28.95 -14.02
N ARG A 250 2.84 29.55 -14.41
CA ARG A 250 2.75 30.42 -15.59
C ARG A 250 3.49 31.74 -15.43
N TRP A 251 3.53 32.26 -14.20
CA TRP A 251 4.33 33.44 -13.88
C TRP A 251 5.83 33.16 -14.06
N ALA A 252 6.30 31.99 -13.65
CA ALA A 252 7.71 31.62 -13.76
C ALA A 252 8.11 31.13 -15.16
N ASN A 253 7.17 30.64 -15.97
CA ASN A 253 7.42 30.03 -17.26
C ASN A 253 6.51 30.66 -18.34
N GLU A 254 7.07 31.55 -19.16
CA GLU A 254 6.31 32.25 -20.22
C GLU A 254 5.74 31.29 -21.29
N ALA A 255 6.36 30.13 -21.48
CA ALA A 255 5.93 29.10 -22.42
C ALA A 255 4.76 28.24 -21.90
N ALA A 256 4.37 28.36 -20.62
CA ALA A 256 3.31 27.55 -20.03
C ALA A 256 1.92 28.09 -20.43
N GLU A 257 1.18 27.29 -21.19
CA GLU A 257 -0.20 27.61 -21.58
C GLU A 257 -1.22 26.91 -20.68
N LEU A 258 -2.44 27.44 -20.62
CA LEU A 258 -3.54 26.90 -19.81
C LEU A 258 -4.77 26.66 -20.68
N GLU A 259 -5.27 25.44 -20.61
CA GLU A 259 -6.59 25.05 -21.10
C GLU A 259 -7.46 24.65 -19.91
N ILE A 260 -8.71 25.14 -19.86
CA ILE A 260 -9.66 24.80 -18.79
C ILE A 260 -10.72 23.88 -19.36
N TRP A 261 -10.88 22.71 -18.75
CA TRP A 261 -11.99 21.79 -19.04
C TRP A 261 -13.09 21.97 -17.98
N PRO A 262 -14.14 22.76 -18.28
CA PRO A 262 -15.25 22.97 -17.35
C PRO A 262 -16.06 21.69 -17.18
N ASP A 263 -16.71 21.55 -16.03
CA ASP A 263 -17.64 20.45 -15.71
C ASP A 263 -17.04 19.05 -15.92
N PHE A 264 -15.73 18.92 -15.76
CA PHE A 264 -15.01 17.67 -15.99
C PHE A 264 -15.35 16.61 -14.93
N PHE A 265 -15.42 17.06 -13.67
CA PHE A 265 -16.00 16.31 -12.56
C PHE A 265 -17.27 17.01 -12.08
N THR A 266 -18.14 16.27 -11.41
CA THR A 266 -19.23 16.88 -10.66
C THR A 266 -18.64 17.79 -9.59
N SER A 267 -19.10 19.03 -9.48
CA SER A 267 -18.83 19.88 -8.31
C SER A 267 -19.32 19.18 -7.04
N TYR A 268 -18.54 19.17 -5.96
CA TYR A 268 -18.99 18.59 -4.69
C TYR A 268 -18.48 19.37 -3.49
N HIS A 269 -19.25 19.26 -2.40
CA HIS A 269 -19.01 19.93 -1.13
C HIS A 269 -19.12 18.89 -0.01
N ASP A 270 -18.09 18.07 0.19
CA ASP A 270 -18.12 16.97 1.18
C ASP A 270 -16.77 16.81 1.87
N LYS A 271 -16.43 15.63 2.39
CA LYS A 271 -15.21 15.36 3.15
C LYS A 271 -14.21 14.49 2.37
N ASN A 272 -12.91 14.70 2.60
CA ASN A 272 -11.84 13.79 2.17
C ASN A 272 -11.67 12.61 3.15
N GLY A 273 -10.77 11.67 2.82
CA GLY A 273 -10.44 10.50 3.64
C GLY A 273 -9.75 10.80 4.98
N GLY A 274 -9.35 12.05 5.22
CA GLY A 274 -8.90 12.55 6.54
C GLY A 274 -10.03 13.16 7.39
N GLY A 275 -11.23 13.29 6.81
CA GLY A 275 -12.42 13.90 7.42
C GLY A 275 -12.54 15.42 7.22
N ASP A 276 -11.66 16.03 6.41
CA ASP A 276 -11.66 17.47 6.15
C ASP A 276 -12.63 17.83 5.04
N ARG A 277 -13.31 18.99 5.16
CA ARG A 277 -14.23 19.48 4.13
C ARG A 277 -13.43 19.76 2.84
N VAL A 278 -14.04 19.53 1.69
CA VAL A 278 -13.53 19.79 0.36
C VAL A 278 -14.66 20.41 -0.45
N VAL A 279 -14.35 21.49 -1.15
CA VAL A 279 -15.20 22.24 -2.05
C VAL A 279 -14.45 22.38 -3.37
N THR A 280 -15.13 22.05 -4.47
CA THR A 280 -14.58 22.22 -5.83
C THR A 280 -15.68 22.52 -6.85
N ASP A 281 -15.34 23.36 -7.81
CA ASP A 281 -16.12 23.66 -9.02
C ASP A 281 -16.18 22.48 -10.00
N GLY A 282 -15.29 21.48 -9.85
CA GLY A 282 -15.22 20.30 -10.71
C GLY A 282 -14.48 20.51 -12.04
N ALA A 283 -13.91 21.68 -12.27
CA ALA A 283 -13.11 21.96 -13.46
C ALA A 283 -11.71 21.32 -13.36
N LEU A 284 -11.22 20.82 -14.49
CA LEU A 284 -9.85 20.33 -14.62
C LEU A 284 -9.02 21.36 -15.38
N HIS A 285 -8.00 21.92 -14.74
CA HIS A 285 -7.04 22.81 -15.39
C HIS A 285 -5.94 21.98 -16.04
N VAL A 286 -5.71 22.18 -17.33
CA VAL A 286 -4.72 21.46 -18.14
C VAL A 286 -3.60 22.43 -18.50
N LEU A 287 -2.44 22.26 -17.88
CA LEU A 287 -1.24 23.02 -18.21
C LEU A 287 -0.54 22.37 -19.39
N ASP A 288 -0.26 23.15 -20.43
CA ASP A 288 0.60 22.73 -21.53
C ASP A 288 2.01 23.23 -21.26
N LEU A 289 2.94 22.30 -21.05
CA LEU A 289 4.34 22.55 -20.73
C LEU A 289 5.31 22.02 -21.80
N ASN A 290 4.82 21.56 -22.96
CA ASN A 290 5.66 20.94 -24.00
C ASN A 290 6.80 21.85 -24.49
N GLU A 291 6.64 23.17 -24.37
CA GLU A 291 7.62 24.16 -24.84
C GLU A 291 8.52 24.70 -23.70
N VAL A 292 8.44 24.15 -22.49
CA VAL A 292 9.29 24.58 -21.36
C VAL A 292 10.74 24.12 -21.57
N VAL A 293 10.96 22.86 -21.96
CA VAL A 293 12.28 22.34 -22.34
C VAL A 293 12.27 22.03 -23.84
N PRO A 294 12.91 22.88 -24.68
CA PRO A 294 12.90 22.69 -26.13
C PRO A 294 13.48 21.34 -26.56
N GLY A 295 12.69 20.55 -27.28
CA GLY A 295 13.13 19.27 -27.85
C GLY A 295 12.99 18.06 -26.93
N SER A 296 12.20 18.16 -25.85
CA SER A 296 11.75 17.02 -25.04
C SER A 296 10.92 16.03 -25.89
N ASP A 297 10.98 14.72 -25.57
CA ASP A 297 10.24 13.65 -26.27
C ASP A 297 9.28 12.94 -25.29
N SER A 298 8.02 13.41 -25.31
CA SER A 298 6.92 12.90 -24.48
C SER A 298 6.65 11.43 -24.62
N GLY A 299 6.89 10.86 -25.80
CA GLY A 299 6.75 9.44 -26.03
C GLY A 299 7.84 8.61 -25.34
N LEU A 300 9.05 9.17 -25.17
CA LEU A 300 10.15 8.49 -24.50
C LEU A 300 10.03 8.56 -22.98
N SER A 301 9.72 9.74 -22.43
CA SER A 301 9.56 9.94 -20.97
C SER A 301 8.46 9.04 -20.40
N LEU A 302 7.32 8.96 -21.07
CA LEU A 302 6.25 8.00 -20.81
C LEU A 302 6.75 6.55 -20.74
N ARG A 303 7.50 6.11 -21.76
CA ARG A 303 7.99 4.72 -21.84
C ARG A 303 8.94 4.41 -20.70
N LEU A 304 9.83 5.34 -20.36
CA LEU A 304 10.76 5.20 -19.24
C LEU A 304 10.02 5.14 -17.89
N ALA A 305 9.02 5.99 -17.67
CA ALA A 305 8.19 5.95 -16.47
C ALA A 305 7.47 4.60 -16.31
N HIS A 306 6.95 4.06 -17.42
CA HIS A 306 6.32 2.74 -17.41
C HIS A 306 7.30 1.61 -17.07
N LEU A 307 8.52 1.64 -17.63
CA LEU A 307 9.56 0.66 -17.30
C LEU A 307 9.99 0.76 -15.84
N ALA A 308 10.09 1.97 -15.30
CA ALA A 308 10.37 2.19 -13.89
C ALA A 308 9.30 1.60 -12.96
N ASP A 309 8.01 1.72 -13.33
CA ASP A 309 6.90 1.09 -12.60
C ASP A 309 6.97 -0.44 -12.63
N LEU A 310 7.29 -1.02 -13.78
CA LEU A 310 7.47 -2.47 -13.91
C LEU A 310 8.66 -2.97 -13.08
N GLU A 311 9.76 -2.23 -13.05
CA GLU A 311 10.92 -2.56 -12.22
C GLU A 311 10.61 -2.41 -10.72
N ALA A 312 9.89 -1.36 -10.33
CA ALA A 312 9.46 -1.15 -8.95
C ALA A 312 8.59 -2.32 -8.44
N ARG A 313 7.70 -2.86 -9.29
CA ARG A 313 6.90 -4.05 -8.98
C ARG A 313 7.73 -5.33 -8.82
N ARG A 314 8.92 -5.41 -9.41
CA ARG A 314 9.84 -6.57 -9.25
C ARG A 314 10.60 -6.52 -7.92
N ARG A 315 10.84 -5.32 -7.36
CA ARG A 315 11.55 -5.15 -6.09
C ARG A 315 10.74 -5.75 -4.95
N ARG A 316 11.45 -6.35 -3.97
CA ARG A 316 10.81 -6.94 -2.80
C ARG A 316 10.10 -5.82 -2.01
N PRO A 317 8.82 -6.00 -1.66
CA PRO A 317 8.08 -5.00 -0.90
C PRO A 317 8.67 -4.86 0.50
N SER A 318 8.75 -3.62 1.00
CA SER A 318 9.27 -3.33 2.35
C SER A 318 8.51 -4.08 3.45
N GLN A 319 7.22 -4.33 3.25
CA GLN A 319 6.35 -5.07 4.15
C GLN A 319 6.83 -6.51 4.36
N LEU A 320 7.34 -7.17 3.30
CA LEU A 320 7.92 -8.51 3.42
C LEU A 320 9.19 -8.49 4.28
N VAL A 321 10.06 -7.48 4.10
CA VAL A 321 11.27 -7.33 4.91
C VAL A 321 10.90 -7.12 6.38
N ILE A 322 9.96 -6.22 6.65
CA ILE A 322 9.47 -5.93 8.00
C ILE A 322 8.90 -7.20 8.64
N ALA A 323 8.06 -7.95 7.92
CA ALA A 323 7.52 -9.21 8.41
C ALA A 323 8.61 -10.20 8.83
N LEU A 324 9.62 -10.41 7.98
CA LEU A 324 10.70 -11.36 8.26
C LEU A 324 11.58 -10.89 9.43
N VAL A 325 11.81 -9.59 9.58
CA VAL A 325 12.50 -9.03 10.76
C VAL A 325 11.69 -9.26 12.03
N LEU A 326 10.38 -9.02 12.00
CA LEU A 326 9.48 -9.27 13.14
C LEU A 326 9.44 -10.74 13.52
N ILE A 327 9.41 -11.64 12.54
CA ILE A 327 9.47 -13.10 12.77
C ILE A 327 10.84 -13.49 13.35
N GLY A 328 11.93 -12.95 12.82
CA GLY A 328 13.26 -13.17 13.39
C GLY A 328 13.35 -12.71 14.85
N LEU A 329 12.79 -11.53 15.17
CA LEU A 329 12.71 -11.04 16.54
C LEU A 329 11.83 -11.92 17.43
N LEU A 330 10.68 -12.39 16.91
CA LEU A 330 9.80 -13.32 17.60
C LEU A 330 10.55 -14.60 17.97
N MET A 331 11.29 -15.19 17.02
CA MET A 331 12.09 -16.40 17.26
C MET A 331 13.18 -16.17 18.31
N VAL A 332 13.82 -15.00 18.32
CA VAL A 332 14.81 -14.63 19.36
C VAL A 332 14.13 -14.53 20.74
N VAL A 333 12.95 -13.92 20.83
CA VAL A 333 12.19 -13.83 22.08
C VAL A 333 11.77 -15.22 22.57
N GLU A 334 11.30 -16.09 21.68
CA GLU A 334 10.95 -17.48 21.99
C GLU A 334 12.16 -18.27 22.48
N LEU A 335 13.32 -18.11 21.82
CA LEU A 335 14.56 -18.74 22.24
C LEU A 335 14.99 -18.28 23.65
N ILE A 336 14.96 -16.97 23.92
CA ILE A 336 15.28 -16.43 25.25
C ILE A 336 14.31 -16.98 26.30
N ARG A 337 13.01 -17.05 26.00
CA ARG A 337 12.00 -17.62 26.90
C ARG A 337 12.27 -19.10 27.16
N ALA A 338 12.60 -19.88 26.13
CA ALA A 338 12.92 -21.29 26.26
C ALA A 338 14.19 -21.53 27.11
N VAL A 339 15.21 -20.68 26.98
CA VAL A 339 16.45 -20.78 27.78
C VAL A 339 16.25 -20.33 29.23
N ARG A 340 15.36 -19.36 29.48
CA ARG A 340 15.04 -18.88 30.83
C ARG A 340 14.13 -19.82 31.62
N VAL A 341 13.48 -20.76 30.95
CA VAL A 341 12.70 -21.80 31.60
C VAL A 341 13.67 -22.76 32.30
N ASP A 342 13.79 -22.60 33.61
CA ASP A 342 14.56 -23.52 34.44
C ASP A 342 13.72 -24.79 34.67
N LEU A 343 14.18 -25.89 34.07
CA LEU A 343 13.51 -27.18 34.10
C LEU A 343 13.38 -27.71 35.53
N THR A 344 14.36 -27.40 36.39
CA THR A 344 14.37 -27.82 37.79
C THR A 344 13.34 -27.06 38.62
N ASP A 345 13.20 -25.74 38.43
CA ASP A 345 12.19 -24.91 39.11
C ASP A 345 10.76 -25.29 38.71
N LEU A 346 10.53 -25.65 37.44
CA LEU A 346 9.20 -26.08 36.94
C LEU A 346 8.78 -27.44 37.48
N LEU A 347 9.71 -28.38 37.62
CA LEU A 347 9.46 -29.70 38.19
C LEU A 347 9.14 -29.63 39.70
N GLU A 348 9.64 -28.60 40.39
CA GLU A 348 9.41 -28.39 41.82
C GLU A 348 8.16 -27.54 42.14
N THR A 349 7.80 -26.59 41.28
CA THR A 349 6.73 -25.60 41.54
C THR A 349 5.33 -26.00 41.04
N ALA A 350 5.22 -26.96 40.12
CA ALA A 350 3.93 -27.40 39.58
C ALA A 350 3.77 -28.94 39.51
N PRO A 351 3.69 -29.63 40.66
CA PRO A 351 3.46 -31.08 40.66
C PRO A 351 2.07 -31.40 40.10
N VAL A 352 2.00 -32.14 38.99
CA VAL A 352 0.71 -32.67 38.50
C VAL A 352 0.38 -33.94 39.30
N PRO A 353 -0.77 -34.00 39.99
CA PRO A 353 -1.14 -35.16 40.79
C PRO A 353 -1.15 -36.45 39.96
N GLY A 354 -0.39 -37.46 40.38
CA GLY A 354 -0.35 -38.78 39.74
C GLY A 354 0.71 -38.97 38.65
N MET A 355 1.58 -37.99 38.40
CA MET A 355 2.70 -38.10 37.46
C MET A 355 4.04 -38.11 38.22
N ASP A 356 4.94 -39.04 37.90
CA ASP A 356 6.29 -39.06 38.47
C ASP A 356 7.19 -38.00 37.80
N GLN A 357 8.33 -37.67 38.43
CA GLN A 357 9.25 -36.66 37.92
C GLN A 357 9.80 -37.01 36.52
N GLY A 358 9.99 -38.31 36.23
CA GLY A 358 10.47 -38.78 34.94
C GLY A 358 9.47 -38.54 33.81
N ALA A 359 8.19 -38.84 34.04
CA ALA A 359 7.12 -38.56 33.09
C ALA A 359 6.91 -37.06 32.91
N MET A 360 7.01 -36.26 33.98
CA MET A 360 6.91 -34.80 33.87
C MET A 360 8.05 -34.21 33.03
N ALA A 361 9.29 -34.64 33.26
CA ALA A 361 10.43 -34.23 32.46
C ALA A 361 10.29 -34.65 30.98
N ALA A 362 9.74 -35.84 30.72
CA ALA A 362 9.46 -36.30 29.36
C ALA A 362 8.41 -35.44 28.65
N VAL A 363 7.34 -35.01 29.34
CA VAL A 363 6.32 -34.12 28.79
C VAL A 363 6.91 -32.74 28.48
N ILE A 364 7.68 -32.15 29.40
CA ILE A 364 8.31 -30.84 29.16
C ILE A 364 9.34 -30.93 28.02
N GLY A 365 10.15 -32.00 27.99
CA GLY A 365 11.09 -32.26 26.90
C GLY A 365 10.39 -32.42 25.54
N LEU A 366 9.24 -33.09 25.49
CA LEU A 366 8.42 -33.21 24.29
C LEU A 366 7.89 -31.84 23.84
N ILE A 367 7.35 -31.03 24.75
CA ILE A 367 6.88 -29.67 24.44
C ILE A 367 8.03 -28.82 23.88
N ALA A 368 9.20 -28.83 24.52
CA ALA A 368 10.37 -28.09 24.06
C ALA A 368 10.84 -28.56 22.67
N ALA A 369 10.85 -29.88 22.42
CA ALA A 369 11.21 -30.44 21.12
C ALA A 369 10.21 -30.04 20.02
N VAL A 370 8.91 -30.12 20.30
CA VAL A 370 7.85 -29.69 19.38
C VAL A 370 7.97 -28.20 19.08
N SER A 371 8.17 -27.35 20.11
CA SER A 371 8.41 -25.93 19.93
C SER A 371 9.63 -25.66 19.04
N ALA A 372 10.76 -26.34 19.27
CA ALA A 372 11.96 -26.18 18.44
C ALA A 372 11.72 -26.56 16.98
N VAL A 373 10.98 -27.65 16.72
CA VAL A 373 10.62 -28.06 15.35
C VAL A 373 9.72 -27.01 14.70
N LEU A 374 8.72 -26.48 15.40
CA LEU A 374 7.84 -25.43 14.88
C LEU A 374 8.61 -24.13 14.57
N THR A 375 9.58 -23.75 15.40
CA THR A 375 10.47 -22.62 15.16
C THR A 375 11.31 -22.83 13.89
N LEU A 376 11.86 -24.03 13.68
CA LEU A 376 12.61 -24.37 12.46
C LEU A 376 11.72 -24.35 11.21
N ILE A 377 10.50 -24.87 11.30
CA ILE A 377 9.51 -24.80 10.20
C ILE A 377 9.19 -23.34 9.87
N THR A 378 8.95 -22.50 10.88
CA THR A 378 8.68 -21.07 10.69
C THR A 378 9.84 -20.38 9.99
N ALA A 379 11.09 -20.68 10.36
CA ALA A 379 12.29 -20.17 9.70
C ALA A 379 12.35 -20.60 8.23
N ALA A 380 12.12 -21.88 7.94
CA ALA A 380 12.13 -22.42 6.57
C ALA A 380 11.03 -21.78 5.70
N LEU A 381 9.84 -21.57 6.27
CA LEU A 381 8.74 -20.88 5.60
C LEU A 381 9.07 -19.39 5.35
N GLY A 382 9.75 -18.72 6.28
CA GLY A 382 10.28 -17.36 6.08
C GLY A 382 11.26 -17.27 4.91
N VAL A 383 12.17 -18.24 4.80
CA VAL A 383 13.08 -18.35 3.64
C VAL A 383 12.30 -18.61 2.35
N ALA A 384 11.28 -19.47 2.37
CA ALA A 384 10.44 -19.71 1.19
C ALA A 384 9.67 -18.46 0.75
N ALA A 385 9.12 -17.69 1.70
CA ALA A 385 8.45 -16.42 1.43
C ALA A 385 9.42 -15.36 0.85
N TRP A 386 10.66 -15.30 1.34
CA TRP A 386 11.71 -14.42 0.80
C TRP A 386 12.02 -14.67 -0.69
N HIS A 387 11.93 -15.92 -1.12
CA HIS A 387 12.10 -16.32 -2.52
C HIS A 387 10.81 -16.18 -3.36
N GLY A 388 9.72 -15.72 -2.74
CA GLY A 388 8.42 -15.48 -3.37
C GLY A 388 7.68 -16.77 -3.70
N HIS A 389 7.79 -17.80 -2.86
CA HIS A 389 7.02 -19.02 -3.02
C HIS A 389 5.61 -18.85 -2.42
N PRO A 390 4.53 -18.87 -3.23
CA PRO A 390 3.19 -18.46 -2.77
C PRO A 390 2.66 -19.35 -1.64
N ARG A 391 2.90 -20.66 -1.72
CA ARG A 391 2.52 -21.59 -0.63
C ARG A 391 3.34 -21.38 0.64
N GLY A 392 4.57 -20.88 0.51
CA GLY A 392 5.46 -20.62 1.63
C GLY A 392 4.91 -19.47 2.49
N ARG A 393 4.50 -18.37 1.85
CA ARG A 393 3.84 -17.26 2.53
C ARG A 393 2.52 -17.67 3.16
N ILE A 394 1.65 -18.36 2.44
CA ILE A 394 0.35 -18.82 2.96
C ILE A 394 0.54 -19.72 4.18
N ALA A 395 1.46 -20.68 4.13
CA ALA A 395 1.78 -21.54 5.26
C ALA A 395 2.35 -20.73 6.44
N LEU A 396 3.21 -19.75 6.18
CA LEU A 396 3.77 -18.87 7.22
C LEU A 396 2.67 -18.06 7.92
N MET A 397 1.73 -17.50 7.16
CA MET A 397 0.57 -16.80 7.72
C MET A 397 -0.33 -17.76 8.52
N ALA A 398 -0.55 -18.99 8.04
CA ALA A 398 -1.31 -19.99 8.79
C ALA A 398 -0.65 -20.34 10.13
N THR A 399 0.68 -20.48 10.16
CA THR A 399 1.44 -20.69 11.40
C THR A 399 1.26 -19.52 12.37
N LEU A 400 1.39 -18.28 11.89
CA LEU A 400 1.17 -17.09 12.72
C LEU A 400 -0.26 -17.01 13.26
N VAL A 401 -1.27 -17.32 12.44
CA VAL A 401 -2.67 -17.35 12.86
C VAL A 401 -2.89 -18.39 13.96
N LEU A 402 -2.33 -19.59 13.82
CA LEU A 402 -2.43 -20.64 14.83
C LEU A 402 -1.80 -20.19 16.17
N SER A 403 -0.64 -19.55 16.11
CA SER A 403 0.02 -18.99 17.30
C SER A 403 -0.83 -17.89 17.96
N ILE A 404 -1.38 -16.96 17.18
CA ILE A 404 -2.24 -15.89 17.68
C ILE A 404 -3.50 -16.47 18.35
N VAL A 405 -4.13 -17.48 17.75
CA VAL A 405 -5.30 -18.15 18.34
C VAL A 405 -4.93 -18.86 19.65
N THR A 406 -3.74 -19.42 19.74
CA THR A 406 -3.22 -20.03 20.97
C THR A 406 -3.03 -18.98 22.07
N ASP A 407 -2.42 -17.84 21.73
CA ASP A 407 -2.26 -16.70 22.64
C ASP A 407 -3.63 -16.15 23.08
N MET A 408 -4.60 -16.02 22.16
CA MET A 408 -5.98 -15.63 22.46
C MET A 408 -6.64 -16.56 23.48
N ALA A 409 -6.50 -17.88 23.29
CA ALA A 409 -7.03 -18.88 24.21
C ALA A 409 -6.36 -18.79 25.58
N GLN A 410 -5.03 -18.62 25.61
CA GLN A 410 -4.28 -18.45 26.85
C GLN A 410 -4.72 -17.19 27.61
N VAL A 411 -4.82 -16.04 26.95
CA VAL A 411 -5.32 -14.79 27.54
C VAL A 411 -6.75 -14.94 28.05
N SER A 412 -7.61 -15.64 27.30
CA SER A 412 -9.00 -15.86 27.70
C SER A 412 -9.11 -16.75 28.94
N SER A 413 -8.20 -17.71 29.11
CA SER A 413 -8.17 -18.62 30.26
C SER A 413 -7.60 -17.97 31.53
N LEU A 414 -6.55 -17.16 31.41
CA LEU A 414 -5.87 -16.50 32.53
C LEU A 414 -6.53 -15.16 32.91
N GLY A 415 -7.26 -14.56 31.97
CA GLY A 415 -7.77 -13.21 32.06
C GLY A 415 -6.74 -12.16 31.62
N VAL A 416 -7.22 -11.13 30.90
CA VAL A 416 -6.37 -10.10 30.28
C VAL A 416 -5.47 -9.36 31.26
N ARG A 417 -5.95 -9.15 32.49
CA ARG A 417 -5.20 -8.46 33.54
C ARG A 417 -3.99 -9.26 34.03
N GLN A 418 -3.98 -10.57 33.80
CA GLN A 418 -2.88 -11.47 34.17
C GLN A 418 -1.94 -11.74 32.98
N ALA A 419 -2.16 -11.11 31.82
CA ALA A 419 -1.31 -11.28 30.67
C ALA A 419 0.12 -10.80 30.98
N THR A 420 1.09 -11.71 30.88
CA THR A 420 2.50 -11.39 31.13
C THR A 420 3.06 -10.50 30.03
N LEU A 421 4.08 -9.69 30.35
CA LEU A 421 4.79 -8.89 29.35
C LEU A 421 5.35 -9.75 28.21
N GLY A 422 5.82 -10.96 28.51
CA GLY A 422 6.29 -11.90 27.50
C GLY A 422 5.20 -12.31 26.50
N LEU A 423 3.99 -12.59 26.99
CA LEU A 423 2.83 -12.91 26.15
C LEU A 423 2.41 -11.72 25.29
N VAL A 424 2.29 -10.53 25.87
CA VAL A 424 1.94 -9.31 25.14
C VAL A 424 2.95 -9.02 24.01
N VAL A 425 4.25 -9.18 24.28
CA VAL A 425 5.31 -8.96 23.28
C VAL A 425 5.25 -10.01 22.16
N THR A 426 5.10 -11.30 22.48
CA THR A 426 5.02 -12.34 21.44
C THR A 426 3.76 -12.18 20.59
N SER A 427 2.61 -11.91 21.21
CA SER A 427 1.36 -11.63 20.51
C SER A 427 1.49 -10.40 19.60
N ALA A 428 2.12 -9.32 20.07
CA ALA A 428 2.35 -8.13 19.26
C ALA A 428 3.21 -8.44 18.03
N LEU A 429 4.34 -9.14 18.20
CA LEU A 429 5.22 -9.50 17.07
C LEU A 429 4.52 -10.40 16.05
N GLN A 430 3.73 -11.38 16.50
CA GLN A 430 2.97 -12.27 15.62
C GLN A 430 1.91 -11.51 14.82
N VAL A 431 1.13 -10.64 15.48
CA VAL A 431 0.08 -9.83 14.82
C VAL A 431 0.69 -8.85 13.83
N LEU A 432 1.78 -8.17 14.19
CA LEU A 432 2.48 -7.25 13.30
C LEU A 432 3.10 -7.97 12.09
N ALA A 433 3.68 -9.16 12.30
CA ALA A 433 4.20 -9.98 11.21
C ALA A 433 3.09 -10.44 10.27
N LEU A 434 1.94 -10.87 10.81
CA LEU A 434 0.77 -11.28 10.02
C LEU A 434 0.22 -10.11 9.22
N LEU A 435 0.11 -8.92 9.81
CA LEU A 435 -0.34 -7.70 9.13
C LEU A 435 0.60 -7.31 7.99
N ALA A 436 1.91 -7.41 8.20
CA ALA A 436 2.91 -7.12 7.18
C ALA A 436 2.92 -8.15 6.04
N LEU A 437 2.77 -9.46 6.33
CA LEU A 437 2.68 -10.51 5.30
C LEU A 437 1.41 -10.47 4.48
N SER A 438 0.29 -10.09 5.10
CA SER A 438 -1.01 -9.98 4.44
C SER A 438 -1.23 -8.62 3.77
N ALA A 439 -0.18 -7.81 3.61
CA ALA A 439 -0.25 -6.54 2.90
C ALA A 439 -0.40 -6.76 1.38
N ARG A 440 -1.21 -5.91 0.73
CA ARG A 440 -1.51 -6.02 -0.70
C ARG A 440 -0.26 -6.01 -1.59
N GLN A 441 0.77 -5.23 -1.21
CA GLN A 441 2.02 -5.17 -1.96
C GLN A 441 2.78 -6.52 -1.97
N VAL A 442 2.65 -7.32 -0.90
CA VAL A 442 3.26 -8.65 -0.81
C VAL A 442 2.52 -9.62 -1.73
N HIS A 443 1.18 -9.54 -1.74
CA HIS A 443 0.33 -10.29 -2.67
C HIS A 443 0.67 -10.00 -4.14
N GLU A 444 0.67 -8.73 -4.54
CA GLU A 444 0.95 -8.30 -5.91
C GLU A 444 2.35 -8.72 -6.37
N TRP A 445 3.37 -8.59 -5.51
CA TRP A 445 4.73 -9.03 -5.81
C TRP A 445 4.84 -10.54 -6.01
N GLU A 446 4.18 -11.34 -5.16
CA GLU A 446 4.19 -12.80 -5.30
C GLU A 446 3.44 -13.29 -6.55
N HIS A 447 2.31 -12.66 -6.87
CA HIS A 447 1.58 -12.93 -8.11
C HIS A 447 2.45 -12.64 -9.34
N ALA A 448 3.09 -11.47 -9.38
CA ALA A 448 4.01 -11.12 -10.46
C ALA A 448 5.16 -12.15 -10.59
N ARG A 449 5.75 -12.59 -9.47
CA ARG A 449 6.81 -13.62 -9.47
C ARG A 449 6.31 -14.99 -9.90
N LYS A 450 5.07 -15.34 -9.57
CA LYS A 450 4.43 -16.59 -9.99
C LYS A 450 4.16 -16.58 -11.50
N GLU A 451 3.69 -15.47 -12.04
CA GLU A 451 3.49 -15.26 -13.47
C GLU A 451 4.82 -15.32 -14.24
N GLU A 452 5.86 -14.64 -13.75
CA GLU A 452 7.21 -14.70 -14.33
C GLU A 452 7.76 -16.14 -14.38
N ARG A 453 7.59 -16.93 -13.31
CA ARG A 453 8.01 -18.34 -13.33
C ARG A 453 7.19 -19.19 -14.28
N ARG A 454 5.89 -18.89 -14.44
CA ARG A 454 5.01 -19.59 -15.38
C ARG A 454 5.39 -19.27 -16.82
N SER A 455 5.68 -18.00 -17.14
CA SER A 455 6.12 -17.58 -18.47
C SER A 455 7.46 -18.20 -18.83
N VAL A 456 8.44 -18.19 -17.92
CA VAL A 456 9.74 -18.85 -18.13
C VAL A 456 9.58 -20.35 -18.38
N ARG A 457 8.75 -21.04 -17.59
CA ARG A 457 8.47 -22.48 -17.81
C ARG A 457 7.77 -22.75 -19.13
N ALA A 458 6.86 -21.87 -19.54
CA ALA A 458 6.18 -21.98 -20.83
C ALA A 458 7.19 -21.79 -21.97
N SER A 459 8.06 -20.77 -21.91
CA SER A 459 9.09 -20.54 -22.93
C SER A 459 10.11 -21.68 -23.01
N THR A 460 10.52 -22.26 -21.88
CA THR A 460 11.41 -23.44 -21.87
C THR A 460 10.73 -24.66 -22.51
N ARG A 461 9.45 -24.91 -22.22
CA ARG A 461 8.69 -26.00 -22.87
C ARG A 461 8.52 -25.79 -24.36
N THR A 462 8.27 -24.55 -24.80
CA THR A 462 8.19 -24.23 -26.23
C THR A 462 9.54 -24.40 -26.93
N ALA A 463 10.65 -24.06 -26.25
CA ALA A 463 12.00 -24.29 -26.78
C ALA A 463 12.39 -25.78 -26.82
N GLU A 464 11.99 -26.59 -25.84
CA GLU A 464 12.21 -28.05 -25.84
C GLU A 464 11.34 -28.78 -26.88
N GLN A 465 10.17 -28.24 -27.23
CA GLN A 465 9.32 -28.77 -28.31
C GLN A 465 9.79 -28.38 -29.71
N ALA A 466 10.70 -27.41 -29.81
CA ALA A 466 11.39 -27.04 -31.04
C ALA A 466 12.75 -27.78 -31.10
N GLU A 467 12.74 -29.11 -31.28
CA GLU A 467 13.98 -29.83 -31.63
C GLU A 467 14.50 -29.37 -33.02
N PRO A 468 15.83 -29.37 -33.23
CA PRO A 468 16.43 -28.91 -34.47
C PRO A 468 16.09 -29.88 -35.62
N TYR A 469 15.69 -29.32 -36.75
CA TYR A 469 15.51 -30.04 -38.01
C TYR A 469 16.77 -30.87 -38.33
N ASP A 470 16.63 -32.20 -38.36
CA ASP A 470 17.67 -33.15 -38.72
C ASP A 470 17.97 -33.04 -40.23
N ASP A 471 19.10 -32.41 -40.58
CA ASP A 471 19.55 -32.18 -41.95
C ASP A 471 20.18 -33.45 -42.60
N SER A 472 20.03 -34.63 -41.99
CA SER A 472 20.65 -35.87 -42.49
C SER A 472 19.83 -36.66 -43.52
N ALA A 473 18.63 -36.19 -43.91
CA ALA A 473 17.77 -36.87 -44.87
C ALA A 473 17.90 -36.40 -46.34
N ALA A 474 18.82 -35.49 -46.66
CA ALA A 474 18.93 -34.88 -47.99
C ALA A 474 20.20 -35.27 -48.77
N VAL A 475 20.70 -36.50 -48.67
CA VAL A 475 21.65 -37.05 -49.66
C VAL A 475 21.39 -38.53 -49.87
N ARG A 476 20.46 -38.87 -50.78
CA ARG A 476 20.44 -40.09 -51.61
C ARG A 476 19.14 -40.13 -52.41
N VAL A 477 19.12 -39.48 -53.57
CA VAL A 477 18.60 -40.03 -54.84
C VAL A 477 19.15 -39.13 -55.94
N ASP A 478 20.13 -39.62 -56.69
CA ASP A 478 20.28 -39.40 -58.13
C ASP A 478 21.34 -40.37 -58.66
N SER A 479 20.84 -41.45 -59.27
CA SER A 479 21.55 -42.35 -60.19
C SER A 479 20.53 -42.98 -61.12
#